data_AF-A0A482VG98-F1
#
_entry.id   AF-A0A482VG98-F1
#
_cell.length_a   1.000
_cell.length_b   1.000
_cell.length_c   1.000
_cell.angle_alpha   90.00
_cell.angle_beta   90.00
_cell.angle_gamma   90.00
#
_symmetry.space_group_name_H-M   'P 1'
#
loop_
_entity.id
_entity.type
_entity.pdbx_description
1 polymer ?
#
loop_
_entity_poly.entity_id
_entity_poly.type
_entity_poly.pdbx_seq_one_letter_code
_entity_poly.pdbx_strand_id
1 'polypeptide(L)'
;VSSKIRGNHNYCGPERLVQCAKPLSVLDSGLTFASSKPDLDRMCPDLRDAIKCIHSYTRHCMTLEERSHFKKLFNGTALMVHDLCKNETYQEEYLKYAPCMKKVEKENEVCLKRYVNTMKEIQSRTKEETTVEPDLITYQKRKREAADEGIKSVCCSFQEYAECSTHTMRRACGEDAAQFSREFLDKMSSSLIRMHCREYGRRECGLMSAADDLKNSSLFLLILSLLAYCVR
;
A
#
# COMPACT_ATOMS: atom_id res chain seq x y z
N VAL A 1 -17.96 -47.46 2.52
CA VAL A 1 -18.76 -46.21 2.46
C VAL A 1 -17.85 -45.06 2.84
N SER A 2 -17.29 -44.36 1.86
CA SER A 2 -16.57 -43.09 2.11
C SER A 2 -17.29 -42.04 1.28
N SER A 3 -18.22 -41.37 1.93
CA SER A 3 -19.09 -40.36 1.34
C SER A 3 -18.26 -39.15 0.92
N LYS A 4 -18.06 -39.03 -0.40
CA LYS A 4 -17.59 -37.83 -1.08
C LYS A 4 -18.63 -36.74 -0.82
N ILE A 5 -18.45 -35.96 0.25
CA ILE A 5 -19.25 -34.76 0.51
C ILE A 5 -19.00 -33.83 -0.67
N ARG A 6 -19.97 -33.73 -1.57
CA ARG A 6 -20.06 -32.68 -2.59
C ARG A 6 -20.01 -31.35 -1.84
N GLY A 7 -18.84 -30.73 -1.80
CA GLY A 7 -18.66 -29.38 -1.33
C GLY A 7 -19.54 -28.44 -2.16
N ASN A 8 -20.42 -27.73 -1.47
CA ASN A 8 -21.32 -26.75 -2.03
C ASN A 8 -20.52 -25.70 -2.83
N HIS A 9 -20.67 -25.69 -4.17
CA HIS A 9 -19.92 -24.82 -5.09
C HIS A 9 -20.07 -23.31 -4.80
N ASN A 10 -21.04 -22.92 -3.95
CA ASN A 10 -21.27 -21.53 -3.54
C ASN A 10 -20.33 -21.01 -2.45
N TYR A 11 -19.46 -21.85 -1.87
CA TYR A 11 -18.60 -21.45 -0.73
C TYR A 11 -17.18 -21.02 -1.11
N CYS A 12 -16.72 -21.31 -2.34
CA CYS A 12 -15.36 -20.96 -2.82
C CYS A 12 -15.38 -19.99 -4.00
N GLY A 13 -16.49 -19.26 -4.18
CA GLY A 13 -16.59 -18.20 -5.17
C GLY A 13 -15.83 -16.94 -4.74
N PRO A 14 -15.35 -16.13 -5.71
CA PRO A 14 -14.66 -14.86 -5.44
C PRO A 14 -15.52 -13.87 -4.64
N GLU A 15 -16.85 -13.94 -4.75
CA GLU A 15 -17.81 -13.12 -4.01
C GLU A 15 -17.62 -13.28 -2.50
N ARG A 16 -17.30 -14.50 -2.05
CA ARG A 16 -17.10 -14.77 -0.64
C ARG A 16 -15.81 -14.15 -0.11
N LEU A 17 -14.74 -14.19 -0.91
CA LEU A 17 -13.49 -13.52 -0.55
C LEU A 17 -13.71 -12.00 -0.46
N VAL A 18 -14.47 -11.43 -1.40
CA VAL A 18 -14.87 -10.00 -1.36
C VAL A 18 -15.70 -9.69 -0.11
N GLN A 19 -16.64 -10.55 0.27
CA GLN A 19 -17.41 -10.40 1.51
C GLN A 19 -16.51 -10.42 2.75
N CYS A 20 -15.54 -11.34 2.82
CA CYS A 20 -14.58 -11.35 3.92
C CYS A 20 -13.74 -10.06 3.97
N ALA A 21 -13.38 -9.48 2.82
CA ALA A 21 -12.53 -8.30 2.73
C ALA A 21 -13.27 -6.97 2.98
N LYS A 22 -14.61 -6.96 2.93
CA LYS A 22 -15.42 -5.74 3.05
C LYS A 22 -15.08 -4.89 4.29
N PRO A 23 -14.90 -5.44 5.50
CA PRO A 23 -14.53 -4.62 6.66
C PRO A 23 -13.16 -3.95 6.54
N LEU A 24 -12.26 -4.47 5.69
CA LEU A 24 -10.89 -3.97 5.52
C LEU A 24 -10.82 -2.74 4.62
N SER A 25 -11.89 -2.38 3.90
CA SER A 25 -11.90 -1.20 3.01
C SER A 25 -11.70 0.12 3.75
N VAL A 26 -11.86 0.12 5.08
CA VAL A 26 -11.45 1.21 5.97
C VAL A 26 -9.96 1.57 5.85
N LEU A 27 -9.13 0.59 5.54
CA LEU A 27 -7.70 0.80 5.34
C LEU A 27 -7.47 1.57 4.03
N ASP A 28 -8.35 1.44 3.04
CA ASP A 28 -8.21 2.15 1.76
C ASP A 28 -8.38 3.67 1.93
N SER A 29 -9.09 4.12 2.98
CA SER A 29 -9.23 5.54 3.34
C SER A 29 -8.16 6.02 4.34
N GLY A 30 -7.12 5.23 4.61
CA GLY A 30 -6.04 5.62 5.54
C GLY A 30 -6.47 5.65 7.01
N LEU A 31 -7.55 4.95 7.40
CA LEU A 31 -8.10 4.93 8.77
C LEU A 31 -8.54 6.29 9.32
N THR A 32 -8.83 7.27 8.46
CA THR A 32 -9.16 8.66 8.87
C THR A 32 -10.33 8.79 9.84
N PHE A 33 -11.24 7.80 9.87
CA PHE A 33 -12.35 7.75 10.81
C PHE A 33 -12.05 7.09 12.16
N ALA A 34 -10.91 6.42 12.31
CA ALA A 34 -10.50 5.74 13.52
C ALA A 34 -9.63 6.65 14.40
N SER A 35 -10.18 7.79 14.82
CA SER A 35 -9.40 8.85 15.48
C SER A 35 -9.20 8.70 16.99
N SER A 36 -9.79 7.67 17.60
CA SER A 36 -9.83 7.50 19.05
C SER A 36 -9.83 6.03 19.47
N LYS A 37 -9.48 5.76 20.75
CA LYS A 37 -9.53 4.41 21.32
C LYS A 37 -10.92 3.77 21.21
N PRO A 38 -12.03 4.47 21.51
CA PRO A 38 -13.37 3.94 21.27
C PRO A 38 -13.65 3.58 19.81
N ASP A 39 -13.13 4.36 18.85
CA ASP A 39 -13.27 4.03 17.42
C ASP A 39 -12.57 2.71 17.09
N LEU A 40 -11.34 2.52 17.60
CA LEU A 40 -10.59 1.27 17.43
C LEU A 40 -11.30 0.09 18.09
N ASP A 41 -11.82 0.25 19.31
CA ASP A 41 -12.52 -0.83 20.02
C ASP A 41 -13.78 -1.29 19.29
N ARG A 42 -14.47 -0.36 18.60
CA ARG A 42 -15.63 -0.68 17.76
C ARG A 42 -15.24 -1.42 16.48
N MET A 43 -14.12 -1.05 15.86
CA MET A 43 -13.73 -1.56 14.53
C MET A 43 -12.90 -2.85 14.59
N CYS A 44 -12.08 -3.01 15.61
CA CYS A 44 -11.13 -4.11 15.73
C CYS A 44 -11.77 -5.52 15.76
N PRO A 45 -12.97 -5.74 16.31
CA PRO A 45 -13.68 -7.00 16.14
C PRO A 45 -13.90 -7.35 14.66
N ASP A 46 -14.45 -6.42 13.88
CA ASP A 46 -14.76 -6.62 12.46
C ASP A 46 -13.49 -6.87 11.62
N LEU A 47 -12.42 -6.10 11.88
CA LEU A 47 -11.15 -6.28 11.17
C LEU A 47 -10.53 -7.64 11.47
N ARG A 48 -10.49 -8.05 12.74
CA ARG A 48 -9.95 -9.36 13.13
C ARG A 48 -10.76 -10.50 12.54
N ASP A 49 -12.08 -10.37 12.50
CA ASP A 49 -12.95 -11.40 11.93
C ASP A 49 -12.84 -11.46 10.41
N ALA A 50 -12.61 -10.33 9.73
CA ALA A 50 -12.23 -10.29 8.31
C ALA A 50 -10.93 -11.07 8.05
N ILE A 51 -9.87 -10.83 8.82
CA ILE A 51 -8.60 -11.60 8.70
C ILE A 51 -8.85 -13.11 8.89
N LYS A 52 -9.63 -13.50 9.91
CA LYS A 52 -9.98 -14.91 10.17
C LYS A 52 -10.78 -15.52 9.02
N CYS A 53 -11.74 -14.78 8.47
CA CYS A 53 -12.56 -15.19 7.32
C CYS A 53 -11.67 -15.49 6.11
N ILE A 54 -10.77 -14.58 5.76
CA ILE A 54 -9.81 -14.73 4.66
C ILE A 54 -8.87 -15.92 4.89
N HIS A 55 -8.35 -16.08 6.11
CA HIS A 55 -7.53 -17.24 6.46
C HIS A 55 -8.30 -18.56 6.34
N SER A 56 -9.59 -18.58 6.70
CA SER A 56 -10.41 -19.77 6.53
C SER A 56 -10.68 -20.06 5.05
N TYR A 57 -11.03 -19.03 4.26
CA TYR A 57 -11.22 -19.15 2.82
C TYR A 57 -9.99 -19.70 2.12
N THR A 58 -8.82 -19.10 2.35
CA THR A 58 -7.55 -19.52 1.71
C THR A 58 -7.12 -20.93 2.11
N ARG A 59 -7.50 -21.42 3.29
CA ARG A 59 -7.23 -22.81 3.69
C ARG A 59 -8.16 -23.83 3.01
N HIS A 60 -9.42 -23.47 2.78
CA HIS A 60 -10.42 -24.40 2.26
C HIS A 60 -10.56 -24.36 0.74
N CYS A 61 -10.30 -23.20 0.12
CA CYS A 61 -10.67 -22.93 -1.27
C CYS A 61 -9.46 -22.74 -2.20
N MET A 62 -8.23 -22.67 -1.66
CA MET A 62 -7.02 -22.49 -2.47
C MET A 62 -6.09 -23.69 -2.33
N THR A 63 -5.34 -23.96 -3.40
CA THR A 63 -4.19 -24.86 -3.39
C THR A 63 -3.05 -24.30 -2.53
N LEU A 64 -2.05 -25.13 -2.23
CA LEU A 64 -0.87 -24.69 -1.48
C LEU A 64 -0.13 -23.55 -2.18
N GLU A 65 -0.02 -23.59 -3.50
CA GLU A 65 0.64 -22.56 -4.30
C GLU A 65 -0.14 -21.25 -4.30
N GLU A 66 -1.44 -21.29 -4.61
CA GLU A 66 -2.33 -20.12 -4.57
C GLU A 66 -2.34 -19.49 -3.18
N ARG A 67 -2.42 -20.31 -2.12
CA ARG A 67 -2.37 -19.84 -0.73
C ARG A 67 -1.03 -19.18 -0.39
N SER A 68 0.09 -19.73 -0.89
CA SER A 68 1.42 -19.14 -0.69
C SER A 68 1.52 -17.78 -1.37
N HIS A 69 1.01 -17.66 -2.60
CA HIS A 69 0.95 -16.40 -3.31
C HIS A 69 0.03 -15.38 -2.61
N PHE A 70 -1.18 -15.81 -2.22
CA PHE A 70 -2.13 -14.98 -1.48
C PHE A 70 -1.56 -14.49 -0.14
N LYS A 71 -0.85 -15.36 0.59
CA LYS A 71 -0.21 -14.99 1.85
C LYS A 71 0.76 -13.84 1.63
N LYS A 72 1.53 -13.82 0.53
CA LYS A 72 2.40 -12.68 0.22
C LYS A 72 1.53 -11.43 0.09
N LEU A 73 0.58 -11.42 -0.85
CA LEU A 73 -0.33 -10.30 -1.15
C LEU A 73 -0.91 -9.66 0.11
N PHE A 74 -1.43 -10.48 1.01
CA PHE A 74 -2.25 -10.07 2.13
C PHE A 74 -1.48 -9.85 3.45
N ASN A 75 -0.21 -10.24 3.52
CA ASN A 75 0.56 -10.21 4.78
C ASN A 75 0.65 -8.80 5.39
N GLY A 76 0.82 -7.77 4.56
CA GLY A 76 0.90 -6.38 5.03
C GLY A 76 -0.38 -5.94 5.77
N THR A 77 -1.52 -6.14 5.13
CA THR A 77 -2.86 -5.87 5.70
C THR A 77 -3.08 -6.65 7.00
N ALA A 78 -2.74 -7.94 7.03
CA ALA A 78 -2.91 -8.76 8.22
C ALA A 78 -2.04 -8.30 9.40
N LEU A 79 -0.78 -7.92 9.14
CA LEU A 79 0.13 -7.36 10.15
C LEU A 79 -0.36 -6.00 10.65
N MET A 80 -0.86 -5.16 9.76
CA MET A 80 -1.41 -3.86 10.15
C MET A 80 -2.61 -4.02 11.09
N VAL A 81 -3.56 -4.90 10.76
CA VAL A 81 -4.70 -5.19 11.63
C VAL A 81 -4.23 -5.76 12.97
N HIS A 82 -3.25 -6.65 12.96
CA HIS A 82 -2.68 -7.18 14.19
C HIS A 82 -2.11 -6.07 15.07
N ASP A 83 -1.29 -5.19 14.51
CA ASP A 83 -0.61 -4.16 15.29
C ASP A 83 -1.60 -3.11 15.79
N LEU A 84 -2.52 -2.65 14.95
CA LEU A 84 -3.53 -1.66 15.34
C LEU A 84 -4.48 -2.18 16.45
N CYS A 85 -4.84 -3.47 16.39
CA CYS A 85 -5.89 -4.03 17.25
C CYS A 85 -5.39 -4.87 18.42
N LYS A 86 -4.09 -5.16 18.51
CA LYS A 86 -3.52 -6.03 19.55
C LYS A 86 -2.21 -5.53 20.12
N ASN A 87 -1.39 -4.80 19.35
CA ASN A 87 -0.13 -4.27 19.86
C ASN A 87 -0.38 -2.94 20.58
N GLU A 88 -0.34 -2.96 21.91
CA GLU A 88 -0.63 -1.79 22.76
C GLU A 88 0.30 -0.61 22.45
N THR A 89 1.60 -0.86 22.30
CA THR A 89 2.58 0.20 21.97
C THR A 89 2.30 0.85 20.62
N TYR A 90 2.00 0.05 19.59
CA TYR A 90 1.66 0.59 18.28
C TYR A 90 0.32 1.32 18.29
N GLN A 91 -0.65 0.82 19.07
CA GLN A 91 -1.95 1.46 19.23
C GLN A 91 -1.83 2.83 19.91
N GLU A 92 -1.02 2.96 20.96
CA GLU A 92 -0.73 4.24 21.61
C GLU A 92 -0.07 5.24 20.64
N GLU A 93 0.92 4.79 19.88
CA GLU A 93 1.59 5.61 18.87
C GLU A 93 0.63 6.05 17.76
N TYR A 94 -0.21 5.15 17.25
CA TYR A 94 -1.24 5.49 16.28
C TYR A 94 -2.20 6.54 16.83
N LEU A 95 -2.71 6.34 18.05
CA LEU A 95 -3.66 7.25 18.70
C LEU A 95 -3.07 8.63 18.98
N LYS A 96 -1.75 8.74 19.15
CA LYS A 96 -1.04 10.04 19.25
C LYS A 96 -1.23 10.89 17.99
N TYR A 97 -1.24 10.28 16.81
CA TYR A 97 -1.32 11.00 15.53
C TYR A 97 -2.68 10.95 14.85
N ALA A 98 -3.56 10.01 15.24
CA ALA A 98 -4.88 9.83 14.63
C ALA A 98 -5.76 11.10 14.60
N PRO A 99 -5.81 11.96 15.65
CA PRO A 99 -6.55 13.23 15.58
C PRO A 99 -6.05 14.17 14.48
N CYS A 100 -4.73 14.20 14.25
CA CYS A 100 -4.14 14.97 13.15
C CYS A 100 -4.49 14.35 11.80
N MET A 101 -4.37 13.03 11.65
CA MET A 101 -4.72 12.35 10.39
C MET A 101 -6.16 12.64 9.97
N LYS A 102 -7.08 12.70 10.94
CA LYS A 102 -8.46 13.12 10.73
C LYS A 102 -8.57 14.60 10.32
N LYS A 103 -7.80 15.48 10.95
CA LYS A 103 -7.79 16.91 10.61
C LYS A 103 -7.38 17.17 9.15
N VAL A 104 -6.42 16.41 8.62
CA VAL A 104 -5.90 16.59 7.26
C VAL A 104 -6.52 15.64 6.23
N GLU A 105 -7.61 14.96 6.59
CA GLU A 105 -8.23 13.92 5.76
C GLU A 105 -8.53 14.42 4.34
N LYS A 106 -9.13 15.60 4.21
CA LYS A 106 -9.52 16.16 2.91
C LYS A 106 -8.33 16.51 2.03
N GLU A 107 -7.28 17.08 2.61
CA GLU A 107 -6.03 17.33 1.89
C GLU A 107 -5.37 16.03 1.46
N ASN A 108 -5.44 15.00 2.30
CA ASN A 108 -4.87 13.70 2.00
C ASN A 108 -5.65 12.93 0.92
N GLU A 109 -6.98 13.08 0.86
CA GLU A 109 -7.81 12.54 -0.22
C GLU A 109 -7.36 13.04 -1.60
N VAL A 110 -6.92 14.30 -1.68
CA VAL A 110 -6.35 14.86 -2.93
C VAL A 110 -5.07 14.12 -3.30
N CYS A 111 -4.20 13.82 -2.33
CA CYS A 111 -2.98 13.04 -2.55
C CYS A 111 -3.28 11.61 -3.03
N LEU A 112 -4.31 10.96 -2.47
CA LEU A 112 -4.69 9.58 -2.78
C LEU A 112 -5.31 9.42 -4.17
N LYS A 113 -5.99 10.45 -4.67
CA LYS A 113 -6.81 10.39 -5.89
C LYS A 113 -6.05 9.86 -7.11
N ARG A 114 -4.82 10.32 -7.34
CA ARG A 114 -4.01 9.89 -8.50
C ARG A 114 -3.67 8.41 -8.42
N TYR A 115 -3.21 7.94 -7.27
CA TYR A 115 -2.91 6.53 -7.04
C TYR A 115 -4.13 5.62 -7.28
N VAL A 116 -5.30 6.00 -6.74
CA VAL A 116 -6.54 5.24 -6.95
C VAL A 116 -6.94 5.19 -8.44
N ASN A 117 -6.80 6.30 -9.16
CA ASN A 117 -7.11 6.34 -10.59
C ASN A 117 -6.15 5.47 -11.41
N THR A 118 -4.84 5.56 -11.15
CA THR A 118 -3.83 4.71 -11.79
C THR A 118 -4.11 3.22 -11.58
N MET A 119 -4.48 2.82 -10.36
CA MET A 119 -4.86 1.44 -10.06
C MET A 119 -6.09 0.98 -10.87
N LYS A 120 -7.09 1.84 -11.05
CA LYS A 120 -8.29 1.55 -11.86
C LYS A 120 -7.98 1.39 -13.34
N GLU A 121 -7.14 2.28 -13.89
CA GLU A 121 -6.73 2.23 -15.31
C GLU A 121 -5.96 0.96 -15.65
N ILE A 122 -5.09 0.51 -14.74
CA ILE A 122 -4.33 -0.73 -14.95
C ILE A 122 -5.26 -1.95 -14.90
N GLN A 123 -6.23 -1.95 -13.98
CA GLN A 123 -7.21 -3.04 -13.88
C GLN A 123 -8.14 -3.13 -15.10
N SER A 124 -8.44 -2.01 -15.78
CA SER A 124 -9.24 -2.02 -17.01
C SER A 124 -8.45 -2.54 -18.22
N ARG A 125 -7.17 -2.17 -18.35
CA ARG A 125 -6.30 -2.62 -19.45
C ARG A 125 -6.08 -4.15 -19.46
N THR A 126 -6.03 -4.79 -18.29
CA THR A 126 -5.86 -6.26 -18.20
C THR A 126 -7.06 -7.06 -18.72
N LYS A 127 -8.24 -6.44 -18.90
CA LYS A 127 -9.46 -7.12 -19.38
C LYS A 127 -9.61 -7.10 -20.91
N GLU A 128 -8.87 -6.23 -21.61
CA GLU A 128 -8.95 -6.05 -23.06
C GLU A 128 -7.79 -6.75 -23.78
N GLU A 129 -7.66 -8.07 -23.65
CA GLU A 129 -6.68 -8.85 -24.43
C GLU A 129 -7.35 -10.08 -25.05
N THR A 130 -8.08 -9.86 -26.14
CA THR A 130 -8.49 -10.91 -27.08
C THR A 130 -8.27 -10.43 -28.51
N THR A 131 -7.05 -9.99 -28.81
CA THR A 131 -6.60 -9.74 -30.18
C THR A 131 -5.65 -10.86 -30.58
N VAL A 132 -6.04 -11.60 -31.61
CA VAL A 132 -5.29 -12.73 -32.17
C VAL A 132 -4.11 -12.15 -32.95
N GLU A 133 -2.96 -11.93 -32.28
CA GLU A 133 -1.71 -11.63 -32.96
C GLU A 133 -1.07 -12.92 -33.51
N PRO A 134 -0.56 -12.95 -34.76
CA PRO A 134 -0.01 -14.16 -35.38
C PRO A 134 1.36 -14.60 -34.84
N ASP A 135 2.11 -13.70 -34.16
CA ASP A 135 3.45 -13.98 -33.63
C ASP A 135 3.46 -13.98 -32.09
N LEU A 136 3.57 -15.19 -31.52
CA LEU A 136 3.55 -15.44 -30.08
C LEU A 136 4.72 -14.75 -29.34
N ILE A 137 5.89 -14.60 -29.98
CA ILE A 137 7.07 -14.00 -29.35
C ILE A 137 6.90 -12.49 -29.21
N THR A 138 6.49 -11.80 -30.29
CA THR A 138 6.22 -10.37 -30.25
C THR A 138 5.06 -10.03 -29.30
N TYR A 139 4.00 -10.84 -29.30
CA TYR A 139 2.89 -10.70 -28.35
C TYR A 139 3.36 -10.79 -26.89
N GLN A 140 4.16 -11.81 -26.55
CA GLN A 140 4.69 -11.97 -25.19
C GLN A 140 5.62 -10.82 -24.77
N LYS A 141 6.45 -10.31 -25.69
CA LYS A 141 7.33 -9.17 -25.42
C LYS A 141 6.52 -7.91 -25.11
N ARG A 142 5.54 -7.57 -25.96
CA ARG A 142 4.66 -6.41 -25.72
C ARG A 142 3.88 -6.54 -24.42
N LYS A 143 3.42 -7.75 -24.08
CA LYS A 143 2.73 -8.00 -22.81
C LYS A 143 3.62 -7.75 -21.59
N ARG A 144 4.90 -8.13 -21.66
CA ARG A 144 5.87 -7.85 -20.58
C ARG A 144 6.16 -6.37 -20.46
N GLU A 145 6.42 -5.68 -21.56
CA GLU A 145 6.60 -4.22 -21.58
C GLU A 145 5.36 -3.49 -21.03
N ALA A 146 4.18 -3.95 -21.47
CA ALA A 146 2.85 -3.71 -20.91
C ALA A 146 2.82 -3.70 -19.37
N ALA A 147 3.20 -4.85 -18.82
CA ALA A 147 3.20 -5.11 -17.39
C ALA A 147 4.24 -4.26 -16.65
N ASP A 148 5.45 -4.12 -17.20
CA ASP A 148 6.53 -3.34 -16.60
C ASP A 148 6.18 -1.84 -16.54
N GLU A 149 5.57 -1.30 -17.61
CA GLU A 149 5.04 0.07 -17.61
C GLU A 149 3.92 0.24 -16.57
N GLY A 150 3.02 -0.74 -16.48
CA GLY A 150 1.99 -0.79 -15.45
C GLY A 150 2.56 -0.77 -14.03
N ILE A 151 3.56 -1.60 -13.76
CA ILE A 151 4.25 -1.65 -12.46
C ILE A 151 4.87 -0.29 -12.14
N LYS A 152 5.64 0.29 -13.07
CA LYS A 152 6.24 1.62 -12.90
C LYS A 152 5.19 2.68 -12.56
N SER A 153 4.06 2.67 -13.27
CA SER A 153 2.96 3.61 -13.08
C SER A 153 2.33 3.49 -11.67
N VAL A 154 2.03 2.27 -11.20
CA VAL A 154 1.56 2.03 -9.83
C VAL A 154 2.58 2.52 -8.81
N CYS A 155 3.84 2.16 -9.01
CA CYS A 155 4.89 2.49 -8.06
C CYS A 155 5.09 4.00 -7.93
N CYS A 156 5.15 4.72 -9.05
CA CYS A 156 5.35 6.16 -9.00
C CYS A 156 4.13 6.92 -8.49
N SER A 157 2.91 6.50 -8.85
CA SER A 157 1.71 7.10 -8.26
C SER A 157 1.59 6.84 -6.75
N PHE A 158 2.06 5.68 -6.26
CA PHE A 158 2.16 5.41 -4.83
C PHE A 158 3.21 6.27 -4.14
N GLN A 159 4.40 6.45 -4.74
CA GLN A 159 5.44 7.32 -4.19
C GLN A 159 4.97 8.77 -4.09
N GLU A 160 4.32 9.28 -5.13
CA GLU A 160 3.71 10.61 -5.13
C GLU A 160 2.66 10.77 -4.02
N TYR A 161 1.79 9.78 -3.87
CA TYR A 161 0.81 9.76 -2.78
C TYR A 161 1.51 9.82 -1.41
N ALA A 162 2.49 8.94 -1.18
CA ALA A 162 3.21 8.86 0.08
C ALA A 162 3.95 10.16 0.40
N GLU A 163 4.60 10.79 -0.58
CA GLU A 163 5.27 12.09 -0.41
C GLU A 163 4.29 13.23 -0.13
N CYS A 164 3.19 13.31 -0.90
CA CYS A 164 2.15 14.31 -0.72
C CYS A 164 1.49 14.21 0.67
N SER A 165 1.15 13.00 1.11
CA SER A 165 0.60 12.74 2.45
C SER A 165 1.60 13.13 3.54
N THR A 166 2.88 12.72 3.38
CA THR A 166 3.95 13.05 4.33
C THR A 166 4.13 14.56 4.46
N HIS A 167 4.15 15.29 3.34
CA HIS A 167 4.28 16.74 3.34
C HIS A 167 3.07 17.43 3.99
N THR A 168 1.85 16.97 3.69
CA THR A 168 0.62 17.46 4.31
C THR A 168 0.65 17.30 5.83
N MET A 169 1.03 16.11 6.31
CA MET A 169 1.18 15.81 7.73
C MET A 169 2.26 16.66 8.39
N ARG A 170 3.42 16.81 7.75
CA ARG A 170 4.52 17.67 8.25
C ARG A 170 4.06 19.10 8.47
N ARG A 171 3.41 19.68 7.46
CA ARG A 171 2.94 21.07 7.50
C ARG A 171 1.89 21.30 8.58
N ALA A 172 0.98 20.34 8.76
CA ALA A 172 -0.14 20.51 9.67
C ALA A 172 0.18 20.12 11.13
N CYS A 173 1.12 19.19 11.34
CA CYS A 173 1.25 18.47 12.61
C CYS A 173 2.70 18.18 13.05
N GLY A 174 3.71 18.55 12.26
CA GLY A 174 5.12 18.41 12.62
C GLY A 174 5.80 17.14 12.07
N GLU A 175 7.11 17.05 12.30
CA GLU A 175 7.97 16.03 11.67
C GLU A 175 7.63 14.62 12.13
N ASP A 176 7.45 14.40 13.44
CA ASP A 176 7.14 13.06 13.96
C ASP A 176 5.85 12.48 13.37
N ALA A 177 4.83 13.33 13.17
CA ALA A 177 3.57 12.94 12.56
C ALA A 177 3.75 12.61 11.06
N ALA A 178 4.65 13.33 10.38
CA ALA A 178 5.00 13.06 9.00
C ALA A 178 5.74 11.73 8.85
N GLN A 179 6.71 11.47 9.73
CA GLN A 179 7.44 10.20 9.76
C GLN A 179 6.48 9.03 10.02
N PHE A 180 5.63 9.15 11.04
CA PHE A 180 4.61 8.14 11.33
C PHE A 180 3.70 7.91 10.13
N SER A 181 3.22 8.98 9.48
CA SER A 181 2.38 8.85 8.28
C SER A 181 3.09 8.10 7.15
N ARG A 182 4.39 8.30 6.94
CA ARG A 182 5.14 7.58 5.90
C ARG A 182 5.21 6.09 6.22
N GLU A 183 5.61 5.75 7.44
CA GLU A 183 5.72 4.36 7.91
C GLU A 183 4.36 3.64 7.88
N PHE A 184 3.30 4.36 8.26
CA PHE A 184 1.93 3.88 8.20
C PHE A 184 1.51 3.50 6.77
N LEU A 185 1.75 4.39 5.80
CA LEU A 185 1.44 4.12 4.39
C LEU A 185 2.27 2.97 3.81
N ASP A 186 3.56 2.91 4.13
CA ASP A 186 4.44 1.83 3.69
C ASP A 186 4.00 0.47 4.27
N LYS A 187 3.52 0.45 5.51
CA LYS A 187 3.01 -0.76 6.19
C LYS A 187 1.66 -1.20 5.64
N MET A 188 0.78 -0.26 5.31
CA MET A 188 -0.54 -0.53 4.73
C MET A 188 -0.48 -0.92 3.25
N SER A 189 0.58 -0.50 2.54
CA SER A 189 0.79 -0.91 1.15
C SER A 189 0.83 -2.44 1.02
N SER A 190 0.23 -2.97 -0.05
CA SER A 190 0.29 -4.40 -0.33
C SER A 190 1.75 -4.87 -0.37
N SER A 191 2.02 -6.11 0.02
CA SER A 191 3.41 -6.61 -0.03
C SER A 191 3.97 -6.57 -1.46
N LEU A 192 3.10 -6.62 -2.48
CA LEU A 192 3.49 -6.52 -3.87
C LEU A 192 3.97 -5.13 -4.23
N ILE A 193 3.31 -4.08 -3.74
CA ILE A 193 3.80 -2.71 -3.93
C ILE A 193 5.20 -2.62 -3.33
N ARG A 194 5.40 -3.08 -2.10
CA ARG A 194 6.74 -3.08 -1.49
C ARG A 194 7.78 -3.92 -2.25
N MET A 195 7.38 -5.05 -2.83
CA MET A 195 8.27 -5.96 -3.55
C MET A 195 8.64 -5.42 -4.93
N HIS A 196 7.65 -5.01 -5.74
CA HIS A 196 7.82 -4.56 -7.11
C HIS A 196 8.26 -3.10 -7.20
N CYS A 197 7.92 -2.26 -6.21
CA CYS A 197 8.31 -0.86 -6.18
C CYS A 197 9.68 -0.61 -5.53
N ARG A 198 10.40 -1.66 -5.14
CA ARG A 198 11.71 -1.55 -4.47
C ARG A 198 12.73 -0.78 -5.33
N GLU A 199 12.64 -0.89 -6.64
CA GLU A 199 13.52 -0.23 -7.61
C GLU A 199 12.97 1.12 -8.09
N TYR A 200 11.73 1.47 -7.74
CA TYR A 200 11.07 2.70 -8.15
C TYR A 200 11.00 3.68 -6.97
N GLY A 201 12.13 4.33 -6.71
CA GLY A 201 12.27 5.35 -5.67
C GLY A 201 11.94 6.75 -6.19
N ARG A 202 12.25 7.76 -5.36
CA ARG A 202 12.01 9.18 -5.68
C ARG A 202 12.67 9.59 -7.00
N ARG A 203 13.86 9.07 -7.29
CA ARG A 203 14.62 9.41 -8.50
C ARG A 203 13.98 8.83 -9.75
N GLU A 204 13.66 7.54 -9.73
CA GLU A 204 13.10 6.81 -10.87
C GLU A 204 11.70 7.30 -11.22
N CYS A 205 11.01 7.88 -10.25
CA CYS A 205 9.71 8.52 -10.40
C CYS A 205 9.78 10.04 -10.65
N GLY A 206 10.97 10.65 -10.72
CA GLY A 206 11.12 12.07 -11.02
C GLY A 206 10.64 13.02 -9.91
N LEU A 207 10.65 12.57 -8.65
CA LEU A 207 10.18 13.29 -7.47
C LEU A 207 11.31 13.99 -6.69
N MET A 208 12.55 13.89 -7.18
CA MET A 208 13.66 14.64 -6.59
C MET A 208 13.56 16.12 -6.96
N SER A 209 13.73 16.99 -5.96
CA SER A 209 13.85 18.43 -6.20
C SER A 209 15.31 18.80 -6.52
N ALA A 210 15.53 19.90 -7.24
CA ALA A 210 16.88 20.41 -7.53
C ALA A 210 17.74 20.64 -6.26
N ALA A 211 17.11 20.91 -5.12
CA ALA A 211 17.77 21.05 -3.82
C ALA A 211 18.32 19.71 -3.27
N ASP A 212 17.67 18.59 -3.55
CA ASP A 212 18.14 17.25 -3.14
C ASP A 212 19.34 16.80 -3.98
N ASP A 213 19.40 17.18 -5.26
CA ASP A 213 20.57 16.96 -6.12
C ASP A 213 21.79 17.78 -5.68
N LEU A 214 21.59 19.03 -5.23
CA LEU A 214 22.68 19.83 -4.66
C LEU A 214 23.25 19.20 -3.39
N LYS A 215 22.41 18.65 -2.51
CA LYS A 215 22.83 18.09 -1.22
C LYS A 215 23.65 16.79 -1.38
N ASN A 216 23.39 16.02 -2.44
CA ASN A 216 24.15 14.83 -2.81
C ASN A 216 25.31 15.11 -3.78
N SER A 217 25.48 16.34 -4.25
CA SER A 217 26.58 16.72 -5.12
C SER A 217 27.89 16.80 -4.32
N SER A 218 28.95 16.15 -4.83
CA SER A 218 30.30 16.21 -4.24
C SER A 218 30.80 17.65 -4.06
N LEU A 219 30.32 18.60 -4.86
CA LEU A 219 30.63 20.02 -4.75
C LEU A 219 30.08 20.64 -3.45
N PHE A 220 28.93 20.21 -2.96
CA PHE A 220 28.32 20.75 -1.74
C PHE A 220 29.08 20.30 -0.49
N LEU A 221 29.55 19.05 -0.46
CA LEU A 221 30.44 18.55 0.59
C LEU A 221 31.79 19.28 0.59
N LEU A 222 32.35 19.55 -0.59
CA LEU A 222 33.57 20.36 -0.73
C LEU A 222 33.36 21.80 -0.24
N ILE A 223 32.25 22.45 -0.60
CA ILE A 223 31.92 23.80 -0.14
C ILE A 223 31.75 23.84 1.39
N LEU A 224 31.06 22.88 2.00
CA LEU A 224 30.93 22.79 3.46
C LEU A 224 32.29 22.60 4.15
N SER A 225 33.16 21.76 3.58
CA SER A 225 34.52 21.54 4.11
C SER A 225 35.40 22.79 4.01
N LEU A 226 35.29 23.55 2.92
CA LEU A 226 36.00 24.81 2.72
C LEU A 226 35.48 25.91 3.65
N LEU A 227 34.15 26.02 3.83
CA LEU A 227 33.56 26.97 4.77
C LEU A 227 33.96 26.65 6.22
N ALA A 228 33.99 25.38 6.60
CA ALA A 228 34.47 24.95 7.93
C ALA A 228 35.96 25.21 8.14
N TYR A 229 36.76 25.20 7.06
CA TYR A 229 38.17 25.56 7.09
C TYR A 229 38.39 27.08 7.19
N CYS A 230 37.58 27.89 6.50
CA CYS A 230 37.68 29.36 6.54
C CYS A 230 37.16 30.01 7.83
N VAL A 231 36.37 29.29 8.64
CA VAL A 231 35.84 29.76 9.94
C VAL A 231 36.74 29.34 11.11
N ARG A 232 37.76 28.51 10.85
CA ARG A 232 38.86 28.23 11.79
C ARG A 232 40.01 29.20 11.58
#